data_AF-A0A9Q1CJA5-F1
#
_entry.id   AF-A0A9Q1CJA5-F1
#
_cell.length_a   1.000
_cell.length_b   1.000
_cell.length_c   1.000
_cell.angle_alpha   90.00
_cell.angle_beta   90.00
_cell.angle_gamma   90.00
#
_symmetry.space_group_name_H-M   'P 1'
#
loop_
_entity.id
_entity.type
_entity.pdbx_description
1 polymer ?
#
loop_
_entity_poly.entity_id
_entity_poly.type
_entity_poly.pdbx_seq_one_letter_code
_entity_poly.pdbx_strand_id
1 'polypeptide(L)'
;MLGGYIPPSPGVYAHVVSDNISKTYRKADPGTVTQIEIESHNIAEKLNIGDRINRPAPKQAFVTIKDHKQNFQTNTKCRLINPTKPEMGCVSKAILDRINNTIRSRIRVNQWRNTSSVLKWFTNLDKKNNLTFLVFDIVDFYPSISEELLSKCLLWAKRYASISNTEHSAILYDHKGNTWEKRKTHTHTHTHPHTTSLTSPWALMTEQSRGL
;
A
#
# COMPACT_ATOMS: atom_id res chain seq x y z
N MET A 1 -1.70 34.71 19.89
CA MET A 1 -1.65 34.97 18.43
C MET A 1 -2.06 33.69 17.72
N LEU A 2 -3.19 33.71 17.02
CA LEU A 2 -3.64 32.62 16.17
C LEU A 2 -2.69 32.53 14.97
N GLY A 3 -1.82 31.52 14.95
CA GLY A 3 -0.99 31.20 13.80
C GLY A 3 -1.87 30.68 12.66
N GLY A 4 -2.42 31.59 11.87
CA GLY A 4 -3.22 31.26 10.70
C GLY A 4 -2.38 30.48 9.69
N TYR A 5 -2.80 29.26 9.39
CA TYR A 5 -2.23 28.48 8.29
C TYR A 5 -2.52 29.22 6.98
N ILE A 6 -1.50 29.81 6.36
CA ILE A 6 -1.59 30.34 5.00
C ILE A 6 -1.33 29.15 4.07
N PRO A 7 -2.32 28.66 3.33
CA PRO A 7 -2.09 27.60 2.36
C PRO A 7 -1.06 28.09 1.33
N PRO A 8 -0.10 27.24 0.91
CA PRO A 8 0.87 27.60 -0.11
C PRO A 8 0.16 28.04 -1.38
N SER A 9 0.77 28.98 -2.12
CA SER A 9 0.21 29.42 -3.40
C SER A 9 0.05 28.22 -4.35
N PRO A 10 -0.94 28.23 -5.27
CA PRO A 10 -1.24 27.09 -6.13
C PRO A 10 -0.02 26.53 -6.89
N GLY A 11 0.91 27.39 -7.29
CA GLY A 11 2.15 27.00 -7.97
C GLY A 11 3.14 26.25 -7.05
N VAL A 12 3.28 26.69 -5.79
CA VAL A 12 4.13 26.02 -4.80
C VAL A 12 3.56 24.64 -4.45
N TYR A 13 2.23 24.54 -4.30
CA TYR A 13 1.58 23.26 -4.07
C TYR A 13 1.78 22.28 -5.24
N ALA A 14 1.60 22.74 -6.48
CA ALA A 14 1.81 21.91 -7.67
C ALA A 14 3.26 21.40 -7.76
N HIS A 15 4.24 22.22 -7.41
CA HIS A 15 5.65 21.82 -7.36
C HIS A 15 5.91 20.76 -6.27
N VAL A 16 5.39 20.97 -5.06
CA VAL A 16 5.53 20.01 -3.95
C VAL A 16 4.87 18.67 -4.29
N VAL A 17 3.69 18.69 -4.92
CA VAL A 17 3.02 17.48 -5.41
C VAL A 17 3.88 16.79 -6.47
N SER A 18 4.35 17.53 -7.48
CA SER A 18 5.18 17.00 -8.56
C SER A 18 6.48 16.37 -8.04
N ASP A 19 7.21 17.04 -7.16
CA ASP A 19 8.47 16.55 -6.61
C ASP A 19 8.27 15.29 -5.77
N ASN A 20 7.21 15.24 -4.96
CA ASN A 20 6.99 14.09 -4.10
C ASN A 20 6.45 12.88 -4.85
N ILE A 21 5.64 13.08 -5.89
CA ILE A 21 5.19 11.99 -6.76
C ILE A 21 6.34 11.50 -7.65
N SER A 22 7.09 12.42 -8.24
CA SER A 22 8.09 12.10 -9.25
C SER A 22 9.37 11.45 -8.71
N LYS A 23 9.61 11.51 -7.38
CA LYS A 23 10.72 10.81 -6.71
C LYS A 23 10.72 9.31 -7.00
N THR A 24 9.56 8.69 -6.88
CA THR A 24 9.40 7.23 -6.98
C THR A 24 8.49 6.82 -8.14
N TYR A 25 7.69 7.73 -8.69
CA TYR A 25 6.69 7.43 -9.72
C TYR A 25 6.82 8.36 -10.95
N ARG A 26 6.22 8.03 -12.10
CA ARG A 26 6.17 8.82 -13.37
C ARG A 26 4.82 8.65 -14.03
N LYS A 27 4.34 9.56 -14.90
CA LYS A 27 2.97 9.40 -15.42
C LYS A 27 2.77 8.12 -16.26
N ALA A 28 1.63 7.45 -16.13
CA ALA A 28 1.27 6.26 -16.91
C ALA A 28 0.64 6.62 -18.27
N ASP A 29 0.87 5.78 -19.28
CA ASP A 29 0.34 5.99 -20.63
C ASP A 29 -1.18 5.73 -20.72
N PRO A 30 -1.91 6.46 -21.60
CA PRO A 30 -3.36 6.29 -21.75
C PRO A 30 -3.81 4.86 -22.07
N GLY A 31 -3.04 4.12 -22.88
CA GLY A 31 -3.34 2.71 -23.20
C GLY A 31 -3.28 1.79 -21.99
N THR A 32 -2.48 2.14 -20.97
CA THR A 32 -2.39 1.38 -19.72
C THR A 32 -3.70 1.47 -18.97
N VAL A 33 -4.31 2.66 -18.88
CA VAL A 33 -5.60 2.94 -18.19
C VAL A 33 -6.72 2.01 -18.67
N THR A 34 -6.90 1.90 -19.99
CA THR A 34 -7.92 1.04 -20.59
C THR A 34 -7.72 -0.44 -20.26
N GLN A 35 -6.47 -0.92 -20.26
CA GLN A 35 -6.17 -2.32 -19.99
C GLN A 35 -6.57 -2.73 -18.56
N ILE A 36 -6.38 -1.83 -17.59
CA ILE A 36 -6.75 -2.05 -16.19
C ILE A 36 -8.26 -2.10 -15.99
N GLU A 37 -9.00 -1.30 -16.74
CA GLU A 37 -10.47 -1.29 -16.69
C GLU A 37 -11.02 -2.62 -17.21
N ILE A 38 -10.47 -3.11 -18.33
CA ILE A 38 -10.79 -4.44 -18.87
C ILE A 38 -10.48 -5.53 -17.83
N GLU A 39 -9.30 -5.48 -17.20
CA GLU A 39 -8.91 -6.42 -16.17
C GLU A 39 -9.83 -6.35 -14.93
N SER A 40 -10.18 -5.14 -14.49
CA SER A 40 -11.14 -4.90 -13.41
C SER A 40 -12.46 -5.59 -13.67
N HIS A 41 -13.00 -5.38 -14.87
CA HIS A 41 -14.28 -5.89 -15.28
C HIS A 41 -14.24 -7.42 -15.34
N ASN A 42 -13.20 -7.99 -15.94
CA ASN A 42 -13.00 -9.44 -16.01
C ASN A 42 -12.91 -10.09 -14.62
N ILE A 43 -12.27 -9.43 -13.64
CA ILE A 43 -12.19 -9.95 -12.27
C ILE A 43 -13.56 -9.82 -11.57
N ALA A 44 -14.26 -8.70 -11.75
CA ALA A 44 -15.59 -8.47 -11.18
C ALA A 44 -16.61 -9.50 -11.69
N GLU A 45 -16.60 -9.82 -12.99
CA GLU A 45 -17.42 -10.88 -13.59
C GLU A 45 -17.11 -12.25 -12.98
N LYS A 46 -15.83 -12.61 -12.86
CA LYS A 46 -15.41 -13.87 -12.23
C LYS A 46 -15.79 -13.98 -10.75
N LEU A 47 -15.96 -12.84 -10.08
CA LEU A 47 -16.43 -12.76 -8.69
C LEU A 47 -17.96 -12.63 -8.59
N ASN A 48 -18.67 -12.56 -9.73
CA ASN A 48 -20.12 -12.36 -9.82
C ASN A 48 -20.59 -11.07 -9.11
N ILE A 49 -19.85 -9.99 -9.30
CA ILE A 49 -20.12 -8.65 -8.75
C ILE A 49 -20.03 -7.55 -9.80
N GLY A 50 -19.99 -7.89 -11.10
CA GLY A 50 -19.85 -6.93 -12.19
C GLY A 50 -20.96 -5.87 -12.21
N ASP A 51 -22.18 -6.24 -11.81
CA ASP A 51 -23.35 -5.37 -11.67
C ASP A 51 -23.20 -4.30 -10.56
N ARG A 52 -22.29 -4.52 -9.61
CA ARG A 52 -22.06 -3.64 -8.46
C ARG A 52 -20.81 -2.79 -8.58
N ILE A 53 -19.98 -3.05 -9.60
CA ILE A 53 -18.70 -2.36 -9.79
C ILE A 53 -18.84 -1.27 -10.86
N ASN A 54 -18.78 -0.01 -10.44
CA ASN A 54 -18.79 1.15 -11.32
C ASN A 54 -17.39 1.48 -11.85
N ARG A 55 -17.35 2.09 -13.04
CA ARG A 55 -16.12 2.66 -13.58
C ARG A 55 -15.66 3.83 -12.70
N PRO A 56 -14.45 3.80 -12.14
CA PRO A 56 -13.96 4.89 -11.30
C PRO A 56 -13.69 6.15 -12.13
N ALA A 57 -14.11 7.31 -11.64
CA ALA A 57 -13.74 8.59 -12.23
C ALA A 57 -12.25 8.88 -12.00
N PRO A 58 -11.52 9.42 -13.00
CA PRO A 58 -10.12 9.79 -12.82
C PRO A 58 -10.02 10.90 -11.76
N LYS A 59 -9.12 10.72 -10.80
CA LYS A 59 -8.85 11.70 -9.75
C LYS A 59 -7.38 12.09 -9.76
N GLN A 60 -7.13 13.39 -9.56
CA GLN A 60 -5.76 13.89 -9.45
C GLN A 60 -5.15 13.44 -8.12
N ALA A 61 -3.91 12.98 -8.16
CA ALA A 61 -3.15 12.69 -6.95
C ALA A 61 -2.94 13.97 -6.13
N PHE A 62 -2.97 13.84 -4.81
CA PHE A 62 -2.73 14.96 -3.90
C PHE A 62 -1.80 14.56 -2.78
N VAL A 63 -1.15 15.53 -2.15
CA VAL A 63 -0.27 15.29 -1.01
C VAL A 63 -0.86 15.93 0.24
N THR A 64 -0.66 15.27 1.38
CA THR A 64 -0.85 15.87 2.70
C THR A 64 0.51 16.20 3.28
N ILE A 65 0.60 17.31 3.99
CA ILE A 65 1.87 17.79 4.52
C ILE A 65 2.03 17.31 5.97
N LYS A 66 3.23 16.88 6.35
CA LYS A 66 3.59 16.53 7.73
C LYS A 66 4.08 17.79 8.47
N ASP A 67 3.12 18.60 8.93
CA ASP A 67 3.35 19.80 9.74
C ASP A 67 3.98 19.54 11.12
N HIS A 68 3.75 18.35 11.69
CA HIS A 68 4.32 17.91 12.96
C HIS A 68 5.80 17.48 12.91
N LYS A 69 6.50 17.64 11.78
CA LYS A 69 7.92 17.26 11.66
C LYS A 69 8.84 18.45 11.90
N GLN A 70 9.96 18.21 12.58
CA GLN A 70 11.05 19.18 12.67
C GLN A 70 11.44 19.67 11.27
N ASN A 71 11.78 20.94 11.15
CA ASN A 71 12.15 21.59 9.89
C ASN A 71 11.01 21.64 8.86
N PHE A 72 9.72 21.63 9.26
CA PHE A 72 8.60 21.75 8.33
C PHE A 72 8.71 22.96 7.37
N GLN A 73 9.16 24.10 7.88
CA GLN A 73 9.32 25.34 7.11
C GLN A 73 10.42 25.26 6.05
N THR A 74 11.42 24.39 6.23
CA THR A 74 12.61 24.31 5.36
C THR A 74 12.73 22.98 4.60
N ASN A 75 12.11 21.91 5.08
CA ASN A 75 12.08 20.57 4.50
C ASN A 75 10.69 19.95 4.69
N THR A 76 9.74 20.43 3.88
CA THR A 76 8.34 20.03 3.93
C THR A 76 8.16 18.57 3.52
N LYS A 77 8.10 17.68 4.52
CA LYS A 77 7.80 16.26 4.29
C LYS A 77 6.32 16.09 3.96
N CYS A 78 6.03 15.31 2.93
CA CYS A 78 4.68 15.02 2.51
C CYS A 78 4.34 13.53 2.68
N ARG A 79 3.04 13.23 2.81
CA ARG A 79 2.48 11.91 2.52
C ARG A 79 1.75 12.04 1.20
N LEU A 80 2.12 11.23 0.23
CA LEU A 80 1.33 11.10 -0.98
C LEU A 80 0.02 10.38 -0.62
N ILE A 81 -1.10 10.89 -1.11
CA ILE A 81 -2.39 10.21 -1.06
C ILE A 81 -2.87 10.08 -2.50
N ASN A 82 -2.87 8.86 -3.03
CA ASN A 82 -3.52 8.59 -4.30
C ASN A 82 -5.01 8.32 -4.01
N PRO A 83 -5.93 9.19 -4.49
CA PRO A 83 -7.36 9.06 -4.20
C PRO A 83 -8.03 7.86 -4.84
N THR A 84 -7.38 7.17 -5.78
CA THR A 84 -8.04 6.08 -6.51
C THR A 84 -8.03 4.80 -5.66
N LYS A 85 -8.99 4.72 -4.73
CA LYS A 85 -9.47 3.45 -4.19
C LYS A 85 -10.67 3.04 -5.05
N PRO A 86 -10.47 2.34 -6.18
CA PRO A 86 -11.60 1.83 -6.94
C PRO A 86 -12.39 0.84 -6.06
N GLU A 87 -13.64 0.57 -6.39
CA GLU A 87 -14.49 -0.36 -5.65
C GLU A 87 -13.84 -1.76 -5.55
N MET A 88 -13.04 -2.15 -6.54
CA MET A 88 -12.17 -3.32 -6.47
C MET A 88 -11.21 -3.33 -5.29
N GLY A 89 -10.67 -2.19 -4.86
CA GLY A 89 -9.84 -2.10 -3.65
C GLY A 89 -10.60 -2.46 -2.36
N CYS A 90 -11.90 -2.19 -2.31
CA CYS A 90 -12.76 -2.64 -1.21
C CYS A 90 -12.94 -4.16 -1.24
N VAL A 91 -13.08 -4.75 -2.43
CA VAL A 91 -13.16 -6.21 -2.64
C VAL A 91 -11.86 -6.87 -2.18
N SER A 92 -10.70 -6.41 -2.65
CA SER A 92 -9.38 -6.92 -2.25
C SER A 92 -9.19 -6.83 -0.73
N LYS A 93 -9.61 -5.72 -0.11
CA LYS A 93 -9.59 -5.54 1.34
C LYS A 93 -10.46 -6.56 2.07
N ALA A 94 -11.69 -6.79 1.61
CA ALA A 94 -12.58 -7.77 2.24
C ALA A 94 -12.00 -9.19 2.18
N ILE A 95 -11.41 -9.57 1.04
CA ILE A 95 -10.72 -10.86 0.87
C ILE A 95 -9.51 -10.95 1.82
N LEU A 96 -8.66 -9.92 1.87
CA LEU A 96 -7.50 -9.88 2.77
C LEU A 96 -7.89 -9.92 4.25
N ASP A 97 -8.97 -9.23 4.64
CA ASP A 97 -9.49 -9.25 6.01
C ASP A 97 -9.93 -10.67 6.41
N ARG A 98 -10.66 -11.37 5.52
CA ARG A 98 -11.03 -12.79 5.71
C ARG A 98 -9.82 -13.69 5.88
N ILE A 99 -8.84 -13.59 4.97
CA ILE A 99 -7.61 -14.40 5.00
C ILE A 99 -6.85 -14.15 6.31
N ASN A 100 -6.61 -12.89 6.65
CA ASN A 100 -5.87 -12.50 7.84
C ASN A 100 -6.56 -12.96 9.14
N ASN A 101 -7.89 -12.87 9.21
CA ASN A 101 -8.63 -13.38 10.36
C ASN A 101 -8.54 -14.90 10.48
N THR A 102 -8.60 -15.62 9.36
CA THR A 102 -8.41 -17.08 9.31
C THR A 102 -7.00 -17.49 9.75
N ILE A 103 -5.98 -16.78 9.29
CA ILE A 103 -4.60 -17.05 9.69
C ILE A 103 -4.43 -16.82 11.19
N ARG A 104 -4.87 -15.66 11.70
CA ARG A 104 -4.75 -15.31 13.13
C ARG A 104 -5.38 -16.35 14.05
N SER A 105 -6.55 -16.89 13.69
CA SER A 105 -7.20 -17.92 14.49
C SER A 105 -6.43 -19.24 14.51
N ARG A 106 -5.61 -19.53 13.48
CA ARG A 106 -4.82 -20.76 13.37
C ARG A 106 -3.41 -20.67 13.95
N ILE A 107 -2.67 -19.60 13.67
CA ILE A 107 -1.22 -19.55 13.96
C ILE A 107 -0.87 -19.11 15.39
N ARG A 108 -1.86 -18.60 16.16
CA ARG A 108 -1.70 -18.13 17.55
C ARG A 108 -0.53 -17.16 17.77
N VAL A 109 -0.11 -16.42 16.74
CA VAL A 109 0.94 -15.41 16.87
C VAL A 109 0.38 -14.13 17.46
N ASN A 110 1.22 -13.43 18.21
CA ASN A 110 0.86 -12.16 18.82
C ASN A 110 0.76 -11.06 17.75
N GLN A 111 -0.46 -10.63 17.43
CA GLN A 111 -0.74 -9.48 16.55
C GLN A 111 -1.58 -8.45 17.27
N TRP A 112 -0.98 -7.74 18.22
CA TRP A 112 -1.69 -6.77 19.05
C TRP A 112 -2.18 -5.59 18.21
N ARG A 113 -3.42 -5.16 18.44
CA ARG A 113 -4.06 -4.04 17.72
C ARG A 113 -4.21 -2.77 18.55
N ASN A 114 -3.98 -2.88 19.85
CA ASN A 114 -4.13 -1.79 20.80
C ASN A 114 -3.07 -1.89 21.91
N THR A 115 -2.79 -0.74 22.50
CA THR A 115 -1.79 -0.58 23.57
C THR A 115 -2.09 -1.48 24.77
N SER A 116 -3.36 -1.58 25.19
CA SER A 116 -3.76 -2.38 26.34
C SER A 116 -3.40 -3.87 26.19
N SER A 117 -3.51 -4.43 24.98
CA SER A 117 -3.17 -5.82 24.70
C SER A 117 -1.66 -6.06 24.74
N VAL A 118 -0.87 -5.09 24.26
CA VAL A 118 0.60 -5.14 24.34
C VAL A 118 1.05 -5.08 25.80
N LEU A 119 0.48 -4.15 26.57
CA LEU A 119 0.80 -4.00 28.00
C LEU A 119 0.45 -5.27 28.76
N LYS A 120 -0.74 -5.84 28.55
CA LYS A 120 -1.15 -7.10 29.18
C LYS A 120 -0.19 -8.26 28.86
N TRP A 121 0.25 -8.38 27.61
CA TRP A 121 1.25 -9.39 27.26
C TRP A 121 2.58 -9.14 27.97
N PHE A 122 3.09 -7.91 27.89
CA PHE A 122 4.38 -7.54 28.48
C PHE A 122 4.39 -7.74 29.99
N THR A 123 3.32 -7.35 30.70
CA THR A 123 3.21 -7.51 32.16
C THR A 123 3.22 -8.98 32.57
N ASN A 124 2.67 -9.86 31.74
CA ASN A 124 2.58 -11.30 32.00
C ASN A 124 3.84 -12.09 31.61
N LEU A 125 4.92 -11.43 31.14
CA LEU A 125 6.20 -12.10 30.91
C LEU A 125 6.88 -12.44 32.24
N ASP A 126 7.30 -13.71 32.37
CA ASP A 126 8.09 -14.19 33.50
C ASP A 126 9.57 -13.85 33.33
N LYS A 127 10.27 -13.68 34.47
CA LYS A 127 11.73 -13.48 34.52
C LYS A 127 12.23 -12.42 33.52
N LYS A 128 11.53 -11.28 33.45
CA LYS A 128 11.80 -10.17 32.51
C LYS A 128 13.27 -9.73 32.46
N ASN A 129 13.97 -9.84 33.59
CA ASN A 129 15.40 -9.50 33.71
C ASN A 129 16.32 -10.40 32.86
N ASN A 130 15.83 -11.55 32.41
CA ASN A 130 16.56 -12.51 31.58
C ASN A 130 16.12 -12.47 30.11
N LEU A 131 15.24 -11.53 29.73
CA LEU A 131 14.72 -11.39 28.37
C LEU A 131 15.36 -10.20 27.68
N THR A 132 15.55 -10.33 26.37
CA THR A 132 16.03 -9.26 25.49
C THR A 132 15.00 -8.98 24.41
N PHE A 133 14.78 -7.70 24.12
CA PHE A 133 13.90 -7.28 23.02
C PHE A 133 14.70 -7.02 21.75
N LEU A 134 14.22 -7.57 20.63
CA LEU A 134 14.63 -7.16 19.31
C LEU A 134 13.61 -6.14 18.78
N VAL A 135 14.08 -4.96 18.42
CA VAL A 135 13.29 -3.91 17.79
C VAL A 135 13.94 -3.57 16.46
N PHE A 136 13.15 -3.55 15.39
CA PHE A 136 13.60 -3.10 14.09
C PHE A 136 12.49 -2.29 13.42
N ASP A 137 12.90 -1.36 12.57
CA ASP A 137 12.02 -0.58 11.72
C ASP A 137 12.38 -0.84 10.26
N ILE A 138 11.38 -0.83 9.37
CA ILE A 138 11.59 -1.04 7.94
C ILE A 138 11.53 0.32 7.26
N VAL A 139 12.68 0.75 6.74
CA VAL A 139 12.78 1.96 5.94
C VAL A 139 11.89 1.81 4.70
N ASP A 140 11.02 2.78 4.47
CA ASP A 140 10.10 2.83 3.34
C ASP A 140 9.31 1.52 3.14
N PHE A 141 8.66 1.05 4.22
CA PHE A 141 7.90 -0.19 4.27
C PHE A 141 6.97 -0.40 3.06
N TYR A 142 6.07 0.55 2.74
CA TYR A 142 5.14 0.37 1.63
C TYR A 142 5.83 0.23 0.27
N PRO A 143 6.78 1.10 -0.12
CA PRO A 143 7.58 0.91 -1.33
C PRO A 143 8.39 -0.38 -1.41
N SER A 144 8.71 -1.00 -0.26
CA SER A 144 9.50 -2.23 -0.19
C SER A 144 8.71 -3.50 -0.50
N ILE A 145 7.37 -3.45 -0.46
CA ILE A 145 6.52 -4.60 -0.78
C ILE A 145 6.50 -4.80 -2.30
N SER A 146 6.94 -5.96 -2.78
CA SER A 146 6.93 -6.31 -4.21
C SER A 146 5.81 -7.30 -4.55
N GLU A 147 5.51 -7.46 -5.85
CA GLU A 147 4.56 -8.47 -6.35
C GLU A 147 4.92 -9.85 -5.87
N GLU A 148 6.21 -10.14 -6.00
CA GLU A 148 6.79 -11.44 -5.71
C GLU A 148 6.68 -11.72 -4.22
N LEU A 149 6.97 -10.72 -3.38
CA LEU A 149 6.80 -10.84 -1.94
C LEU A 149 5.34 -11.10 -1.59
N LEU A 150 4.40 -10.31 -2.13
CA LEU A 150 2.97 -10.49 -1.88
C LEU A 150 2.48 -11.86 -2.37
N SER A 151 2.91 -12.30 -3.55
CA SER A 151 2.59 -13.61 -4.12
C SER A 151 3.13 -14.75 -3.24
N LYS A 152 4.37 -14.64 -2.75
CA LYS A 152 4.96 -15.59 -1.79
C LYS A 152 4.18 -15.60 -0.47
N CYS A 153 3.75 -14.44 0.02
CA CYS A 153 2.90 -14.34 1.21
C CYS A 153 1.54 -15.01 1.00
N LEU A 154 0.90 -14.82 -0.16
CA LEU A 154 -0.37 -15.48 -0.49
C LEU A 154 -0.20 -17.00 -0.63
N LEU A 155 0.90 -17.45 -1.22
CA LEU A 155 1.22 -18.88 -1.30
C LEU A 155 1.41 -19.49 0.09
N TRP A 156 2.12 -18.81 0.98
CA TRP A 156 2.24 -19.22 2.38
C TRP A 156 0.88 -19.23 3.09
N ALA A 157 0.05 -18.21 2.85
CA ALA A 157 -1.29 -18.09 3.42
C ALA A 157 -2.24 -19.22 3.00
N LYS A 158 -2.08 -19.79 1.80
CA LYS A 158 -2.86 -20.95 1.33
C LYS A 158 -2.76 -22.17 2.24
N ARG A 159 -1.71 -22.27 3.07
CA ARG A 159 -1.59 -23.30 4.11
C ARG A 159 -2.64 -23.18 5.22
N TYR A 160 -3.22 -22.00 5.40
CA TYR A 160 -4.10 -21.66 6.51
C TYR A 160 -5.48 -21.15 6.06
N ALA A 161 -5.62 -20.62 4.86
CA ALA A 161 -6.89 -20.13 4.35
C ALA A 161 -7.10 -20.61 2.91
N SER A 162 -8.35 -20.93 2.56
CA SER A 162 -8.69 -21.13 1.16
C SER A 162 -8.62 -19.80 0.42
N ILE A 163 -7.83 -19.76 -0.65
CA ILE A 163 -7.62 -18.62 -1.53
C ILE A 163 -7.71 -19.13 -2.96
N SER A 164 -8.79 -18.79 -3.65
CA SER A 164 -8.98 -19.15 -5.06
C SER A 164 -8.03 -18.37 -5.96
N ASN A 165 -7.85 -18.82 -7.21
CA ASN A 165 -7.06 -18.08 -8.19
C ASN A 165 -7.70 -16.73 -8.54
N THR A 166 -9.03 -16.64 -8.52
CA THR A 166 -9.76 -15.39 -8.71
C THR A 166 -9.48 -14.41 -7.58
N GLU A 167 -9.52 -14.87 -6.32
CA GLU A 167 -9.19 -14.03 -5.16
C GLU A 167 -7.71 -13.61 -5.16
N HIS A 168 -6.81 -14.51 -5.55
CA HIS A 168 -5.40 -14.19 -5.72
C HIS A 168 -5.22 -13.07 -6.77
N SER A 169 -5.92 -13.19 -7.90
CA SER A 169 -5.91 -12.17 -8.96
C SER A 169 -6.58 -10.87 -8.53
N ALA A 170 -7.61 -10.92 -7.67
CA ALA A 170 -8.25 -9.72 -7.12
C ALA A 170 -7.39 -9.02 -6.05
N ILE A 171 -6.59 -9.76 -5.29
CA ILE A 171 -5.62 -9.17 -4.35
C ILE A 171 -4.44 -8.58 -5.12
N LEU A 172 -3.97 -9.30 -6.13
CA LEU A 172 -3.02 -8.80 -7.12
C LEU A 172 -3.69 -7.98 -8.22
N TYR A 173 -4.91 -7.51 -8.01
CA TYR A 173 -5.47 -6.54 -8.93
C TYR A 173 -4.87 -5.20 -8.53
N ASP A 174 -3.82 -4.82 -9.24
CA ASP A 174 -3.40 -3.43 -9.25
C ASP A 174 -4.32 -2.70 -10.21
N HIS A 175 -5.16 -1.83 -9.66
CA HIS A 175 -5.68 -0.75 -10.46
C HIS A 175 -4.50 0.15 -10.82
N LYS A 176 -3.77 -0.18 -11.89
CA LYS A 176 -2.76 0.74 -12.45
C LYS A 176 -3.41 2.02 -12.99
N GLY A 177 -4.67 2.34 -12.68
CA GLY A 177 -5.38 3.57 -13.04
C GLY A 177 -4.79 4.80 -12.33
N ASN A 178 -3.54 4.66 -11.90
CA ASN A 178 -2.68 5.74 -11.60
C ASN A 178 -2.44 6.50 -12.91
N THR A 179 -2.59 7.81 -12.83
CA THR A 179 -1.82 8.66 -13.72
C THR A 179 -0.32 8.44 -13.54
N TRP A 180 0.19 7.58 -12.62
CA TRP A 180 1.60 7.43 -12.25
C TRP A 180 2.09 5.99 -11.92
N GLU A 181 3.16 5.50 -12.56
CA GLU A 181 3.83 4.21 -12.38
C GLU A 181 5.22 4.33 -11.70
N LYS A 182 5.71 3.31 -10.97
CA LYS A 182 7.01 3.35 -10.27
C LYS A 182 8.16 3.49 -11.28
N ARG A 183 9.14 4.36 -11.03
CA ARG A 183 10.34 4.48 -11.87
C ARG A 183 11.17 3.18 -11.81
N LYS A 184 11.59 2.68 -12.98
CA LYS A 184 12.58 1.59 -13.05
C LYS A 184 13.93 2.13 -12.56
N THR A 185 14.46 1.57 -11.48
CA THR A 185 15.82 1.87 -11.03
C THR A 185 16.82 1.21 -11.97
N HIS A 186 17.81 1.97 -12.47
CA HIS A 186 18.97 1.40 -13.16
C HIS A 186 19.83 0.68 -12.11
N THR A 187 19.58 -0.60 -11.88
CA THR A 187 20.58 -1.45 -11.22
C THR A 187 21.68 -1.71 -12.23
N HIS A 188 22.93 -1.34 -11.90
CA HIS A 188 24.11 -1.85 -12.60
C HIS A 188 24.05 -3.37 -12.57
N THR A 189 23.73 -3.98 -13.72
CA THR A 189 23.68 -5.41 -13.89
C THR A 189 25.10 -5.96 -13.97
N HIS A 190 25.56 -6.61 -12.90
CA HIS A 190 26.51 -7.70 -13.10
C HIS A 190 25.74 -8.84 -13.76
N THR A 191 26.12 -9.14 -15.00
CA THR A 191 25.48 -10.09 -15.90
C THR A 191 25.63 -11.53 -15.43
N HIS A 192 24.52 -12.20 -15.16
CA HIS A 192 24.35 -13.63 -15.45
C HIS A 192 23.05 -13.80 -16.27
N PRO A 193 23.08 -14.55 -17.39
CA PRO A 193 21.97 -14.61 -18.33
C PRO A 193 20.99 -15.71 -17.89
N HIS A 194 19.89 -15.30 -17.27
CA HIS A 194 18.54 -15.87 -17.41
C HIS A 194 17.66 -15.31 -16.30
N THR A 195 17.11 -14.12 -16.53
CA THR A 195 15.90 -13.66 -15.83
C THR A 195 15.37 -12.44 -16.57
N THR A 196 14.22 -12.62 -17.22
CA THR A 196 13.44 -11.53 -17.80
C THR A 196 13.05 -10.55 -16.70
N SER A 197 13.47 -9.29 -16.86
CA SER A 197 13.32 -8.23 -15.87
C SER A 197 11.83 -7.88 -15.67
N LEU A 198 11.27 -8.25 -14.52
CA LEU A 198 9.94 -7.84 -14.09
C LEU A 198 10.08 -6.67 -13.10
N THR A 199 9.65 -5.49 -13.54
CA THR A 199 9.57 -4.29 -12.68
C THR A 199 8.09 -4.02 -12.43
N SER A 200 7.61 -4.24 -11.21
CA SER A 200 6.18 -4.15 -10.88
C SER A 200 5.91 -3.22 -9.66
N PRO A 201 4.94 -2.30 -9.74
CA PRO A 201 4.70 -1.23 -8.78
C PRO A 201 3.68 -1.62 -7.69
N TRP A 202 4.10 -2.33 -6.65
CA TRP A 202 3.20 -2.77 -5.57
C TRP A 202 3.14 -1.81 -4.40
N ALA A 203 2.19 -0.89 -4.43
CA ALA A 203 1.68 -0.23 -3.23
C ALA A 203 0.23 0.23 -3.46
N LEU A 204 -0.74 -0.57 -3.01
CA LEU A 204 -2.07 -0.04 -2.72
C LEU A 204 -1.91 1.01 -1.62
N MET A 205 -1.97 2.28 -2.02
CA MET A 205 -1.87 3.44 -1.15
C MET A 205 -3.13 3.57 -0.30
N THR A 206 -3.05 3.13 0.96
CA THR A 206 -3.96 3.62 1.99
C THR A 206 -3.23 3.78 3.32
N GLU A 207 -3.04 5.02 3.78
CA GLU A 207 -2.91 5.31 5.21
C GLU A 207 -4.31 5.72 5.70
N GLN A 208 -4.88 4.94 6.61
CA GLN A 208 -6.02 5.39 7.40
C GLN A 208 -5.55 6.59 8.21
N SER A 209 -6.14 7.76 7.99
CA SER A 209 -6.22 8.76 9.05
C SER A 209 -6.96 8.11 10.22
N ARG A 210 -6.22 7.60 11.20
CA ARG A 210 -6.77 7.51 12.55
C ARG A 210 -7.02 8.95 12.95
N GLY A 211 -8.30 9.34 12.93
CA GLY A 211 -8.75 10.60 13.50
C GLY A 211 -8.22 10.70 14.92
N LEU A 212 -7.59 11.83 15.20
CA LEU A 212 -7.80 12.53 16.45
C LEU A 212 -9.12 13.30 16.30
#